data_AF-A0A076HVJ6-F1
#
_entry.id   AF-A0A076HVJ6-F1
#
_cell.length_a   1.000
_cell.length_b   1.000
_cell.length_c   1.000
_cell.angle_alpha   90.00
_cell.angle_beta   90.00
_cell.angle_gamma   90.00
#
_symmetry.space_group_name_H-M   'P 1'
#
loop_
_entity.id
_entity.type
_entity.pdbx_description
1 polymer ?
#
loop_
_entity_poly.entity_id
_entity_poly.type
_entity_poly.pdbx_seq_one_letter_code
_entity_poly.pdbx_strand_id
1 'polypeptide(L)'
;MLQEDFAQLAGRTERQHGPNYKYEFSYEGMGLLIKQLLPATYLPELSAFFQLLLFNYLIGNGDAHLKNFSLRRTPTDEAYHLTPAYDLLCTKLHFPYESDTAVPLFADPTTDPPDFNVLGFYTYPDFLELGRRLGLPLSRVRKLLVDITGHEAQVQQLIDRSFLPEELKVRYAAVVADRRQRLRYSPAPA
;
A
#
# COMPACT_ATOMS: atom_id res chain seq x y z
N MET A 1 -5.80 -21.02 14.27
CA MET A 1 -5.72 -19.67 13.68
C MET A 1 -6.22 -19.79 12.26
N LEU A 2 -7.17 -18.96 11.87
CA LEU A 2 -7.67 -18.88 10.50
C LEU A 2 -7.09 -17.62 9.86
N GLN A 3 -6.58 -17.70 8.64
CA GLN A 3 -6.07 -16.58 7.87
C GLN A 3 -6.88 -16.45 6.58
N GLU A 4 -7.33 -15.23 6.27
CA GLU A 4 -8.15 -14.91 5.11
C GLU A 4 -7.56 -13.70 4.39
N ASP A 5 -7.37 -13.80 3.08
CA ASP A 5 -6.91 -12.67 2.26
C ASP A 5 -8.03 -11.67 1.95
N PHE A 6 -7.69 -10.47 1.48
CA PHE A 6 -8.72 -9.45 1.23
C PHE A 6 -9.64 -9.78 0.06
N ALA A 7 -9.26 -10.68 -0.85
CA ALA A 7 -10.19 -11.16 -1.86
C ALA A 7 -11.28 -12.03 -1.23
N GLN A 8 -10.90 -12.93 -0.31
CA GLN A 8 -11.85 -13.73 0.47
C GLN A 8 -12.74 -12.85 1.36
N LEU A 9 -12.15 -11.90 2.10
CA LEU A 9 -12.87 -10.99 2.99
C LEU A 9 -13.85 -10.08 2.23
N ALA A 10 -13.51 -9.72 0.99
CA ALA A 10 -14.39 -8.96 0.10
C ALA A 10 -15.43 -9.84 -0.64
N GLY A 11 -15.45 -11.15 -0.39
CA GLY A 11 -16.33 -12.09 -1.09
C GLY A 11 -16.02 -12.23 -2.59
N ARG A 12 -14.79 -11.91 -3.01
CA ARG A 12 -14.37 -11.95 -4.42
C ARG A 12 -13.76 -13.31 -4.76
N THR A 13 -14.30 -13.92 -5.80
CA THR A 13 -13.82 -15.20 -6.35
C THR A 13 -13.71 -15.14 -7.86
N GLU A 14 -12.81 -15.93 -8.43
CA GLU A 14 -12.66 -16.07 -9.88
C GLU A 14 -13.97 -16.48 -10.56
N ARG A 15 -14.75 -17.37 -9.94
CA ARG A 15 -16.03 -17.82 -10.48
C ARG A 15 -17.05 -16.68 -10.63
N GLN A 16 -17.07 -15.73 -9.70
CA GLN A 16 -18.07 -14.66 -9.66
C GLN A 16 -17.58 -13.37 -10.33
N HIS A 17 -16.27 -13.12 -10.35
CA HIS A 17 -15.68 -11.84 -10.76
C HIS A 17 -14.62 -12.02 -11.87
N GLY A 18 -14.47 -13.22 -12.44
CA GLY A 18 -13.51 -13.49 -13.50
C GLY A 18 -12.05 -13.61 -13.03
N PRO A 19 -11.12 -13.88 -13.95
CA PRO A 19 -9.73 -14.21 -13.63
C PRO A 19 -8.97 -13.06 -12.94
N ASN A 20 -9.40 -11.81 -13.13
CA ASN A 20 -8.73 -10.63 -12.61
C ASN A 20 -9.31 -10.16 -11.26
N TYR A 21 -10.16 -10.95 -10.60
CA TYR A 21 -10.87 -10.57 -9.36
C TYR A 21 -9.98 -9.97 -8.26
N LYS A 22 -8.71 -10.40 -8.19
CA LYS A 22 -7.72 -9.92 -7.21
C LYS A 22 -7.23 -8.48 -7.48
N TYR A 23 -7.43 -7.96 -8.68
CA TYR A 23 -7.09 -6.59 -9.10
C TYR A 23 -8.31 -5.65 -9.14
N GLU A 24 -9.53 -6.17 -9.01
CA GLU A 24 -10.75 -5.39 -9.16
C GLU A 24 -11.29 -4.89 -7.82
N PHE A 25 -10.57 -3.99 -7.17
CA PHE A 25 -10.95 -3.37 -5.91
C PHE A 25 -10.14 -2.08 -5.70
N SER A 26 -9.99 -1.60 -4.46
CA SER A 26 -9.11 -0.49 -4.13
C SER A 26 -8.50 -0.60 -2.74
N TYR A 27 -7.43 0.14 -2.48
CA TYR A 27 -6.87 0.25 -1.13
C TYR A 27 -7.85 0.91 -0.15
N GLU A 28 -8.64 1.88 -0.61
CA GLU A 28 -9.76 2.44 0.14
C GLU A 28 -10.76 1.35 0.54
N GLY A 29 -11.16 0.49 -0.41
CA GLY A 29 -12.05 -0.63 -0.15
C GLY A 29 -11.50 -1.59 0.91
N MET A 30 -10.20 -1.93 0.83
CA MET A 30 -9.55 -2.78 1.84
C MET A 30 -9.52 -2.10 3.22
N GLY A 31 -9.17 -0.82 3.29
CA GLY A 31 -9.18 -0.07 4.54
C GLY A 31 -10.58 0.06 5.16
N LEU A 32 -11.62 0.23 4.34
CA LEU A 32 -13.01 0.24 4.80
C LEU A 32 -13.45 -1.14 5.32
N LEU A 33 -13.03 -2.24 4.67
CA LEU A 33 -13.27 -3.60 5.18
C LEU A 33 -12.60 -3.82 6.55
N ILE A 34 -11.36 -3.35 6.76
CA ILE A 34 -10.72 -3.41 8.08
C ILE A 34 -11.60 -2.71 9.12
N LYS A 35 -12.08 -1.51 8.81
CA LYS A 35 -12.90 -0.71 9.72
C LYS A 35 -14.25 -1.38 10.04
N GLN A 36 -14.84 -2.06 9.05
CA GLN A 36 -16.09 -2.81 9.23
C GLN A 36 -15.91 -4.10 10.04
N LEU A 37 -14.84 -4.85 9.77
CA LEU A 37 -14.57 -6.14 10.42
C LEU A 37 -14.03 -5.95 11.84
N LEU A 38 -13.38 -4.81 12.12
CA LEU A 38 -12.67 -4.54 13.38
C LEU A 38 -13.12 -3.25 14.08
N PRO A 39 -14.42 -3.03 14.34
CA PRO A 39 -14.91 -1.74 14.83
C PRO A 39 -14.28 -1.30 16.17
N ALA A 40 -13.89 -2.25 17.03
CA ALA A 40 -13.27 -1.97 18.32
C ALA A 40 -11.74 -1.71 18.24
N THR A 41 -11.07 -2.26 17.22
CA THR A 41 -9.59 -2.27 17.10
C THR A 41 -9.09 -1.78 15.75
N TYR A 42 -9.94 -1.13 14.95
CA TYR A 42 -9.57 -0.76 13.58
C TYR A 42 -8.39 0.21 13.55
N LEU A 43 -8.26 1.12 14.52
CA LEU A 43 -7.22 2.15 14.48
C LEU A 43 -5.79 1.58 14.36
N PRO A 44 -5.32 0.68 15.24
CA PRO A 44 -4.00 0.07 15.09
C PRO A 44 -3.87 -0.76 13.80
N GLU A 45 -4.88 -1.57 13.46
CA GLU A 45 -4.84 -2.48 12.31
C GLU A 45 -4.84 -1.73 10.98
N LEU A 46 -5.67 -0.70 10.87
CA LEU A 46 -5.73 0.22 9.73
C LEU A 46 -4.44 1.04 9.61
N SER A 47 -3.79 1.39 10.72
CA SER A 47 -2.49 2.07 10.69
C SER A 47 -1.39 1.15 10.18
N ALA A 48 -1.40 -0.13 10.59
CA ALA A 48 -0.46 -1.14 10.10
C ALA A 48 -0.68 -1.44 8.60
N PHE A 49 -1.94 -1.55 8.17
CA PHE A 49 -2.29 -1.69 6.75
C PHE A 49 -1.81 -0.48 5.94
N PHE A 50 -2.05 0.73 6.44
CA PHE A 50 -1.63 1.96 5.76
C PHE A 50 -0.10 2.06 5.66
N GLN A 51 0.63 1.68 6.71
CA GLN A 51 2.09 1.59 6.68
C GLN A 51 2.57 0.56 5.63
N LEU A 52 1.91 -0.60 5.54
CA LEU A 52 2.23 -1.63 4.56
C LEU A 52 1.95 -1.20 3.12
N LEU A 53 0.86 -0.46 2.89
CA LEU A 53 0.58 0.19 1.60
C LEU A 53 1.71 1.16 1.22
N LEU A 54 2.06 2.08 2.13
CA LEU A 54 3.15 3.03 1.89
C LEU A 54 4.48 2.33 1.60
N PHE A 55 4.76 1.25 2.31
CA PHE A 55 5.95 0.44 2.09
C PHE A 55 5.96 -0.18 0.69
N ASN A 56 4.88 -0.83 0.26
CA ASN A 56 4.77 -1.41 -1.08
C ASN A 56 4.95 -0.35 -2.17
N TYR A 57 4.33 0.83 -2.00
CA TYR A 57 4.51 1.94 -2.93
C TYR A 57 5.98 2.42 -2.98
N LEU A 58 6.61 2.60 -1.81
CA LEU A 58 8.00 3.06 -1.69
C LEU A 58 8.99 2.10 -2.38
N ILE A 59 8.82 0.79 -2.18
CA ILE A 59 9.72 -0.21 -2.78
C ILE A 59 9.42 -0.48 -4.25
N GLY A 60 8.37 0.12 -4.83
CA GLY A 60 7.96 -0.14 -6.20
C GLY A 60 7.38 -1.55 -6.40
N ASN A 61 6.55 -2.01 -5.46
CA ASN A 61 5.74 -3.21 -5.62
C ASN A 61 4.43 -2.87 -6.33
N GLY A 62 4.42 -3.04 -7.66
CA GLY A 62 3.27 -2.84 -8.52
C GLY A 62 2.25 -3.99 -8.50
N ASP A 63 2.56 -5.13 -7.89
CA ASP A 63 1.68 -6.32 -7.85
C ASP A 63 1.07 -6.56 -6.45
N ALA A 64 1.19 -5.60 -5.52
CA ALA A 64 0.58 -5.65 -4.19
C ALA A 64 -0.96 -5.57 -4.25
N HIS A 65 -1.60 -6.68 -4.63
CA HIS A 65 -3.05 -6.80 -4.83
C HIS A 65 -3.73 -7.44 -3.61
N LEU A 66 -5.04 -7.71 -3.71
CA LEU A 66 -5.88 -8.13 -2.57
C LEU A 66 -5.36 -9.39 -1.85
N LYS A 67 -4.69 -10.29 -2.58
CA LYS A 67 -4.14 -11.53 -2.02
C LYS A 67 -2.81 -11.37 -1.29
N ASN A 68 -2.21 -10.18 -1.30
CA ASN A 68 -0.99 -9.86 -0.54
C ASN A 68 -1.28 -9.25 0.82
N PHE A 69 -2.56 -9.05 1.14
CA PHE A 69 -3.02 -8.57 2.42
C PHE A 69 -3.91 -9.66 3.01
N SER A 70 -3.72 -9.96 4.30
CA SER A 70 -4.61 -10.89 5.01
C SER A 70 -4.88 -10.43 6.42
N LEU A 71 -6.07 -10.77 6.91
CA LEU A 71 -6.37 -10.76 8.33
C LEU A 71 -6.30 -12.18 8.86
N ARG A 72 -5.83 -12.33 10.10
CA ARG A 72 -5.90 -13.57 10.87
C ARG A 72 -6.86 -13.42 12.02
N ARG A 73 -7.66 -14.45 12.27
CA ARG A 73 -8.56 -14.54 13.42
C ARG A 73 -7.92 -15.38 14.51
N THR A 74 -7.81 -14.82 15.72
CA THR A 74 -7.36 -15.61 16.86
C THR A 74 -8.49 -16.49 17.39
N PRO A 75 -8.23 -17.73 17.83
CA PRO A 75 -9.27 -18.59 18.39
C PRO A 75 -9.85 -18.10 19.73
N THR A 76 -9.15 -17.19 20.42
CA THR A 76 -9.44 -16.84 21.82
C THR A 76 -10.39 -15.66 21.96
N ASP A 77 -10.28 -14.66 21.09
CA ASP A 77 -11.13 -13.45 21.12
C ASP A 77 -11.96 -13.28 19.85
N GLU A 78 -11.79 -14.18 18.87
CA GLU A 78 -12.36 -14.10 17.54
C GLU A 78 -12.05 -12.78 16.80
N ALA A 79 -11.09 -12.00 17.30
CA ALA A 79 -10.69 -10.75 16.72
C ALA A 79 -9.81 -11.00 15.49
N TYR A 80 -10.05 -10.21 14.45
CA TYR A 80 -9.16 -10.13 13.31
C TYR A 80 -7.95 -9.23 13.61
N HIS A 81 -6.80 -9.61 13.10
CA HIS A 81 -5.59 -8.81 13.12
C HIS A 81 -4.93 -8.89 11.77
N LEU A 82 -4.24 -7.82 11.35
CA LEU A 82 -3.39 -7.90 10.18
C LEU A 82 -2.34 -9.00 10.39
N THR A 83 -2.14 -9.81 9.37
CA THR A 83 -1.07 -10.81 9.36
C THR A 83 0.29 -10.14 9.23
N PRO A 84 1.39 -10.82 9.63
CA PRO A 84 2.72 -10.39 9.22
C PRO A 84 2.77 -10.22 7.70
N ALA A 85 3.45 -9.17 7.23
CA ALA A 85 3.56 -8.90 5.80
C ALA A 85 4.31 -10.01 5.06
N TYR A 86 3.88 -10.30 3.84
CA TYR A 86 4.48 -11.30 2.96
C TYR A 86 4.45 -10.79 1.52
N ASP A 87 5.21 -11.45 0.64
CA ASP A 87 5.30 -11.12 -0.79
C ASP A 87 5.68 -9.66 -1.06
N LEU A 88 6.72 -9.20 -0.35
CA LEU A 88 7.27 -7.86 -0.46
C LEU A 88 8.44 -7.87 -1.45
N LEU A 89 8.17 -7.41 -2.67
CA LEU A 89 9.13 -7.44 -3.77
C LEU A 89 9.06 -6.14 -4.59
N CYS A 90 10.21 -5.64 -5.05
CA CYS A 90 10.24 -4.60 -6.07
C CYS A 90 9.97 -5.21 -7.46
N THR A 91 8.70 -5.31 -7.83
CA THR A 91 8.29 -5.86 -9.14
C THR A 91 8.73 -4.96 -10.30
N LYS A 92 8.86 -3.65 -10.05
CA LYS A 92 9.30 -2.65 -11.04
C LYS A 92 10.68 -2.94 -11.65
N LEU A 93 11.56 -3.66 -10.93
CA LEU A 93 12.85 -4.10 -11.48
C LEU A 93 12.68 -5.08 -12.66
N HIS A 94 11.67 -5.94 -12.58
CA HIS A 94 11.35 -6.97 -13.56
C HIS A 94 10.38 -6.46 -14.63
N PHE A 95 9.46 -5.58 -14.26
CA PHE A 95 8.42 -5.04 -15.14
C PHE A 95 8.46 -3.50 -15.16
N PRO A 96 9.36 -2.89 -15.97
CA PRO A 96 9.54 -1.43 -15.98
C PRO A 96 8.29 -0.62 -16.35
N TYR A 97 7.37 -1.23 -17.10
CA TYR A 97 6.13 -0.61 -17.58
C TYR A 97 4.90 -0.97 -16.74
N GLU A 98 5.08 -1.71 -15.65
CA GLU A 98 4.01 -2.00 -14.69
C GLU A 98 3.52 -0.71 -14.02
N SER A 99 2.24 -0.67 -13.68
CA SER A 99 1.64 0.38 -12.86
C SER A 99 2.33 0.51 -11.50
N ASP A 100 2.27 1.70 -10.91
CA ASP A 100 2.90 1.97 -9.61
C ASP A 100 2.20 1.25 -8.44
N THR A 101 0.96 0.81 -8.65
CA THR A 101 0.12 0.08 -7.70
C THR A 101 -0.75 -0.95 -8.43
N ALA A 102 -1.00 -2.10 -7.79
CA ALA A 102 -1.79 -3.18 -8.38
C ALA A 102 -3.29 -2.87 -8.48
N VAL A 103 -3.79 -2.08 -7.53
CA VAL A 103 -5.17 -1.59 -7.46
C VAL A 103 -5.15 -0.08 -7.18
N PRO A 104 -6.17 0.69 -7.58
CA PRO A 104 -6.22 2.12 -7.32
C PRO A 104 -6.24 2.42 -5.80
N LEU A 105 -5.79 3.62 -5.42
CA LEU A 105 -5.92 4.09 -4.03
C LEU A 105 -7.40 4.23 -3.64
N PHE A 106 -8.21 4.84 -4.51
CA PHE A 106 -9.61 5.14 -4.27
C PHE A 106 -10.55 4.15 -4.96
N ALA A 107 -11.73 3.92 -4.37
CA ALA A 107 -12.72 3.01 -4.94
C ALA A 107 -13.40 3.59 -6.20
N ASP A 108 -13.53 4.91 -6.27
CA ASP A 108 -14.14 5.62 -7.39
C ASP A 108 -13.05 6.43 -8.14
N PRO A 109 -12.76 6.10 -9.41
CA PRO A 109 -11.75 6.80 -10.20
C PRO A 109 -12.09 8.27 -10.45
N THR A 110 -13.36 8.69 -10.32
CA THR A 110 -13.74 10.11 -10.40
C THR A 110 -13.31 10.91 -9.19
N THR A 111 -12.94 10.22 -8.11
CA THR A 111 -12.46 10.80 -6.86
C THR A 111 -10.94 10.76 -6.75
N ASP A 112 -10.24 10.35 -7.82
CA ASP A 112 -8.80 10.54 -7.92
C ASP A 112 -8.49 12.05 -7.83
N PRO A 113 -7.56 12.44 -6.96
CA PRO A 113 -7.20 13.83 -6.76
C PRO A 113 -6.64 14.44 -8.06
N PRO A 114 -6.81 15.77 -8.25
CA PRO A 114 -6.35 16.45 -9.46
C PRO A 114 -4.87 16.19 -9.78
N ASP A 115 -4.02 16.07 -8.75
CA ASP A 115 -2.59 15.80 -8.91
C ASP A 115 -2.32 14.45 -9.60
N PHE A 116 -3.06 13.40 -9.26
CA PHE A 116 -2.91 12.09 -9.93
C PHE A 116 -3.27 12.18 -11.41
N ASN A 117 -4.36 12.88 -11.75
CA ASN A 117 -4.81 13.05 -13.14
C ASN A 117 -3.83 13.83 -14.00
N VAL A 118 -2.98 14.68 -13.39
CA VAL A 118 -1.96 15.47 -14.08
C VAL A 118 -0.61 14.75 -14.11
N LEU A 119 -0.20 14.15 -12.98
CA LEU A 119 1.13 13.55 -12.80
C LEU A 119 1.19 12.09 -13.26
N GLY A 120 0.07 11.39 -13.25
CA GLY A 120 0.00 9.95 -13.55
C GLY A 120 0.53 9.06 -12.42
N PHE A 121 0.72 9.60 -11.22
CA PHE A 121 1.19 8.86 -10.05
C PHE A 121 0.73 9.49 -8.74
N TYR A 122 0.67 8.65 -7.70
CA TYR A 122 0.25 9.07 -6.37
C TYR A 122 1.34 9.81 -5.58
N THR A 123 0.94 10.79 -4.80
CA THR A 123 1.80 11.74 -4.09
C THR A 123 1.31 11.93 -2.64
N TYR A 124 2.04 12.74 -1.86
CA TYR A 124 1.70 12.98 -0.45
C TYR A 124 0.23 13.39 -0.21
N PRO A 125 -0.37 14.34 -0.97
CA PRO A 125 -1.79 14.69 -0.82
C PRO A 125 -2.74 13.50 -0.99
N ASP A 126 -2.44 12.58 -1.91
CA ASP A 126 -3.30 11.46 -2.25
C ASP A 126 -3.36 10.45 -1.09
N PHE A 127 -2.20 10.16 -0.50
CA PHE A 127 -2.13 9.32 0.71
C PHE A 127 -2.74 10.02 1.93
N LEU A 128 -2.58 11.36 2.05
CA LEU A 128 -3.21 12.13 3.11
C LEU A 128 -4.75 12.07 3.01
N GLU A 129 -5.28 12.21 1.79
CA GLU A 129 -6.71 12.12 1.47
C GLU A 129 -7.24 10.70 1.71
N LEU A 130 -6.53 9.66 1.28
CA LEU A 130 -6.89 8.28 1.59
C LEU A 130 -6.99 8.06 3.11
N GLY A 131 -5.99 8.51 3.87
CA GLY A 131 -6.01 8.43 5.33
C GLY A 131 -7.23 9.14 5.94
N ARG A 132 -7.60 10.31 5.39
CA ARG A 132 -8.81 11.05 5.79
C ARG A 132 -10.08 10.23 5.55
N ARG A 133 -10.26 9.66 4.35
CA ARG A 133 -11.45 8.86 3.98
C ARG A 133 -11.59 7.60 4.83
N LEU A 134 -10.46 6.97 5.15
CA LEU A 134 -10.41 5.80 6.03
C LEU A 134 -10.70 6.16 7.51
N GLY A 135 -10.67 7.45 7.87
CA GLY A 135 -10.92 7.93 9.22
C GLY A 135 -9.70 7.84 10.15
N LEU A 136 -8.48 7.76 9.59
CA LEU A 136 -7.27 7.88 10.38
C LEU A 136 -7.07 9.34 10.83
N PRO A 137 -6.65 9.60 12.08
CA PRO A 137 -6.24 10.94 12.49
C PRO A 137 -5.13 11.44 11.57
N LEU A 138 -5.29 12.63 10.96
CA LEU A 138 -4.31 13.15 9.99
C LEU A 138 -2.91 13.30 10.60
N SER A 139 -2.81 13.60 11.90
CA SER A 139 -1.51 13.60 12.60
C SER A 139 -0.78 12.25 12.52
N ARG A 140 -1.53 11.14 12.58
CA ARG A 140 -0.98 9.79 12.41
C ARG A 140 -0.56 9.53 10.97
N VAL A 141 -1.39 9.90 10.01
CA VAL A 141 -1.08 9.74 8.57
C VAL A 141 0.20 10.49 8.21
N ARG A 142 0.31 11.76 8.64
CA ARG A 142 1.53 12.57 8.45
C ARG A 142 2.76 11.93 9.11
N LYS A 143 2.61 11.39 10.33
CA LYS A 143 3.70 10.68 11.01
C LYS A 143 4.17 9.46 10.22
N LEU A 144 3.25 8.66 9.67
CA LEU A 144 3.58 7.49 8.84
C LEU A 144 4.28 7.89 7.54
N LEU A 145 3.82 8.96 6.87
CA LEU A 145 4.46 9.50 5.66
C LEU A 145 5.88 10.02 5.93
N VAL A 146 6.08 10.74 7.04
CA VAL A 146 7.42 11.21 7.45
C VAL A 146 8.33 10.03 7.79
N ASP A 147 7.82 9.06 8.54
CA ASP A 147 8.61 7.89 8.94
C ASP A 147 9.03 7.05 7.72
N ILE A 148 8.09 6.66 6.85
CA ILE A 148 8.39 5.79 5.71
C ILE A 148 9.40 6.41 4.75
N THR A 149 9.44 7.75 4.66
CA THR A 149 10.39 8.48 3.82
C THR A 149 11.69 8.84 4.53
N GLY A 150 11.85 8.57 5.83
CA GLY A 150 12.96 9.06 6.66
C GLY A 150 14.23 8.20 6.73
N HIS A 151 14.24 7.02 6.13
CA HIS A 151 15.27 5.99 6.36
C HIS A 151 16.24 5.79 5.19
N GLU A 152 16.62 6.87 4.50
CA GLU A 152 17.34 6.78 3.20
C GLU A 152 18.65 6.01 3.29
N ALA A 153 19.48 6.33 4.28
CA ALA A 153 20.79 5.71 4.45
C ALA A 153 20.67 4.22 4.78
N GLN A 154 19.73 3.86 5.65
CA GLN A 154 19.48 2.47 6.02
C GLN A 154 18.96 1.66 4.83
N VAL A 155 18.06 2.24 4.03
CA VAL A 155 17.56 1.57 2.82
C VAL A 155 18.68 1.39 1.79
N GLN A 156 19.53 2.41 1.58
CA GLN A 156 20.68 2.26 0.70
C GLN A 156 21.64 1.15 1.18
N GLN A 157 21.94 1.10 2.48
CA GLN A 157 22.77 0.03 3.05
C GLN A 157 22.16 -1.36 2.84
N LEU A 158 20.84 -1.50 2.92
CA LEU A 158 20.16 -2.78 2.65
C LEU A 158 20.28 -3.17 1.16
N ILE A 159 20.13 -2.22 0.25
CA ILE A 159 20.30 -2.44 -1.20
C ILE A 159 21.75 -2.84 -1.50
N ASP A 160 22.72 -2.13 -0.95
CA ASP A 160 24.15 -2.38 -1.17
C ASP A 160 24.58 -3.77 -0.69
N ARG A 161 24.00 -4.24 0.42
CA ARG A 161 24.25 -5.58 1.00
C ARG A 161 23.45 -6.71 0.34
N SER A 162 22.53 -6.39 -0.56
CA SER A 162 21.73 -7.40 -1.24
C SER A 162 22.56 -8.23 -2.23
N PHE A 163 22.03 -9.40 -2.59
CA PHE A 163 22.60 -10.27 -3.62
C PHE A 163 22.29 -9.83 -5.05
N LEU A 164 21.69 -8.64 -5.24
CA LEU A 164 21.42 -8.10 -6.56
C LEU A 164 22.74 -7.81 -7.30
N PRO A 165 22.82 -8.02 -8.62
CA PRO A 165 23.87 -7.44 -9.44
C PRO A 165 23.95 -5.93 -9.27
N GLU A 166 25.14 -5.36 -9.43
CA GLU A 166 25.39 -3.93 -9.18
C GLU A 166 24.46 -3.02 -9.99
N GLU A 167 24.21 -3.38 -11.25
CA GLU A 167 23.25 -2.66 -12.10
C GLU A 167 21.83 -2.63 -11.50
N LEU A 168 21.37 -3.75 -10.94
CA LEU A 168 20.04 -3.84 -10.33
C LEU A 168 19.98 -3.12 -8.99
N LYS A 169 21.09 -3.02 -8.25
CA LYS A 169 21.17 -2.18 -7.04
C LYS A 169 20.98 -0.71 -7.38
N VAL A 170 21.67 -0.22 -8.41
CA VAL A 170 21.52 1.17 -8.90
C VAL A 170 20.08 1.44 -9.34
N ARG A 171 19.49 0.52 -10.13
CA ARG A 171 18.10 0.65 -10.58
C ARG A 171 17.12 0.61 -9.41
N TYR A 172 17.33 -0.24 -8.42
CA TYR A 172 16.44 -0.33 -7.26
C TYR A 172 16.53 0.93 -6.40
N ALA A 173 17.74 1.43 -6.15
CA ALA A 173 17.95 2.68 -5.44
C ALA A 173 17.25 3.86 -6.15
N ALA A 174 17.31 3.91 -7.48
CA ALA A 174 16.61 4.92 -8.27
C ALA A 174 15.08 4.83 -8.14
N VAL A 175 14.51 3.61 -8.18
CA VAL A 175 13.06 3.39 -7.95
C VAL A 175 12.68 3.92 -6.57
N VAL A 176 13.38 3.51 -5.52
CA VAL A 176 13.05 3.94 -4.14
C VAL A 176 13.19 5.46 -3.98
N ALA A 177 14.23 6.06 -4.56
CA ALA A 177 14.44 7.51 -4.50
C ALA A 177 13.31 8.29 -5.18
N ASP A 178 12.88 7.85 -6.37
CA ASP A 178 11.74 8.42 -7.10
C ASP A 178 10.45 8.34 -6.26
N ARG A 179 10.12 7.15 -5.74
CA ARG A 179 8.92 6.97 -4.91
C ARG A 179 8.94 7.81 -3.65
N ARG A 180 10.10 7.91 -3.00
CA ARG A 180 10.30 8.76 -1.84
C ARG A 180 10.07 10.23 -2.16
N GLN A 181 10.55 10.71 -3.30
CA GLN A 181 10.31 12.08 -3.75
C GLN A 181 8.82 12.34 -3.97
N ARG A 182 8.09 11.42 -4.61
CA ARG A 182 6.63 11.52 -4.80
C ARG A 182 5.87 11.57 -3.46
N LEU A 183 6.27 10.73 -2.50
CA LEU A 183 5.72 10.71 -1.14
C LEU A 183 6.07 11.94 -0.29
N ARG A 184 7.03 12.76 -0.72
CA ARG A 184 7.36 14.06 -0.10
C ARG A 184 6.82 15.24 -0.89
N TYR A 185 6.41 15.02 -2.12
CA TYR A 185 5.87 16.06 -2.99
C TYR A 185 4.49 16.48 -2.49
N SER A 186 4.40 17.71 -2.02
CA SER A 186 3.15 18.43 -1.84
C SER A 186 3.19 19.61 -2.81
N PRO A 187 2.22 19.78 -3.71
CA PRO A 187 2.07 21.05 -4.41
C PRO A 187 1.90 22.15 -3.36
N ALA A 188 2.44 23.34 -3.66
CA ALA A 188 2.13 24.52 -2.86
C ALA A 188 0.61 24.73 -2.84
N PRO A 189 0.01 25.17 -1.73
CA PRO A 189 -1.40 25.53 -1.74
C PRO A 189 -1.63 26.58 -2.83
N ALA A 190 -2.58 26.30 -3.72
CA ALA A 190 -3.08 27.25 -4.71
C ALA A 190 -3.77 28.43 -4.02
#